data_AF-A0A0R0GUE0-F1
#
_entry.id   AF-A0A0R0GUE0-F1
#
_cell.length_a   1.000
_cell.length_b   1.000
_cell.length_c   1.000
_cell.angle_alpha   90.00
_cell.angle_beta   90.00
_cell.angle_gamma   90.00
#
_symmetry.space_group_name_H-M   'P 1'
#
loop_
_entity.id
_entity.type
_entity.pdbx_description
1 polymer ?
#
loop_
_entity_poly.entity_id
_entity_poly.type
_entity_poly.pdbx_seq_one_letter_code
_entity_poly.pdbx_strand_id
1 'polypeptide(L)'
;MKKITSSQFLLFLSLLALWFTSIAFGADTTHPEEVQALKDMGKTLGKKEWDTDIDPCSGQPPWFTSKENNNVTCNCTIPGENFCHVVIILLKSQNLRGMLPRELIRLPYLEEIDLTKNYLNGTIPTQWGSSNLRSMFLFMEID
;
A
#
# COMPACT_ATOMS: atom_id res chain seq x y z
N MET A 1 3.85 -52.92 -26.03
CA MET A 1 4.39 -51.75 -25.30
C MET A 1 5.36 -51.00 -26.20
N LYS A 2 5.06 -49.74 -26.58
CA LYS A 2 6.01 -48.89 -27.33
C LYS A 2 7.12 -48.46 -26.36
N LYS A 3 8.38 -48.63 -26.75
CA LYS A 3 9.56 -48.21 -25.95
C LYS A 3 9.79 -46.72 -26.17
N ILE A 4 9.84 -45.95 -25.08
CA ILE A 4 10.25 -44.54 -25.09
C ILE A 4 11.74 -44.49 -25.47
N THR A 5 12.08 -43.70 -26.48
CA THR A 5 13.48 -43.53 -26.91
C THR A 5 14.17 -42.48 -26.03
N SER A 6 15.50 -42.59 -25.89
CA SER A 6 16.31 -41.62 -25.12
C SER A 6 16.07 -40.17 -25.58
N SER A 7 15.88 -39.96 -26.89
CA SER A 7 15.52 -38.65 -27.46
C SER A 7 14.17 -38.11 -26.96
N GLN A 8 13.15 -38.96 -26.83
CA GLN A 8 11.84 -38.56 -26.27
C GLN A 8 11.93 -38.25 -24.77
N PHE A 9 12.76 -38.98 -24.03
CA PHE A 9 12.99 -38.71 -22.61
C PHE A 9 13.70 -37.36 -22.39
N LEU A 10 14.72 -37.06 -23.22
CA LEU A 10 15.43 -35.78 -23.16
C LEU A 10 14.52 -34.59 -23.55
N LEU A 11 13.65 -34.76 -24.55
CA LEU A 11 12.64 -33.75 -24.89
C LEU A 11 11.67 -33.49 -23.72
N PHE A 12 11.22 -34.54 -23.03
CA PHE A 12 10.34 -34.41 -21.86
C PHE A 12 11.03 -33.67 -20.70
N LEU A 13 12.30 -33.96 -20.42
CA LEU A 13 13.09 -33.25 -19.41
C LEU A 13 13.30 -31.76 -19.78
N SER A 14 13.56 -31.47 -21.06
CA SER A 14 13.70 -30.08 -21.52
C SER A 14 12.38 -29.30 -21.42
N LEU A 15 11.24 -29.95 -21.68
CA LEU A 15 9.91 -29.36 -21.49
C LEU A 15 9.63 -29.08 -20.02
N LEU A 16 9.99 -29.98 -19.09
CA LEU A 16 9.84 -29.74 -17.65
C LEU A 16 10.75 -28.60 -17.16
N ALA A 17 11.98 -28.47 -17.68
CA ALA A 17 12.89 -27.38 -17.31
C ALA A 17 12.37 -25.99 -17.73
N LEU A 18 11.62 -25.91 -18.83
CA LEU A 18 10.97 -24.66 -19.26
C LEU A 18 9.82 -24.22 -18.35
N TRP A 19 9.23 -25.12 -17.55
CA TRP A 19 8.18 -24.75 -16.58
C TRP A 19 8.71 -24.12 -15.29
N PHE A 20 10.01 -24.27 -14.98
CA PHE A 20 10.56 -23.86 -13.69
C PHE A 20 11.34 -22.53 -13.71
N THR A 21 11.42 -21.80 -14.83
CA THR A 21 12.21 -20.55 -14.92
C THR A 21 11.41 -19.26 -14.68
N SER A 22 10.26 -19.33 -14.01
CA SER A 22 9.71 -18.15 -13.34
C SER A 22 10.04 -18.21 -11.85
N ILE A 23 11.31 -18.02 -11.49
CA ILE A 23 11.59 -17.47 -10.16
C ILE A 23 11.22 -15.99 -10.28
N ALA A 24 9.92 -15.71 -10.24
CA ALA A 24 9.48 -14.40 -9.86
C ALA A 24 9.97 -14.24 -8.43
N PHE A 25 11.03 -13.46 -8.22
CA PHE A 25 11.16 -12.77 -6.95
C PHE A 25 9.89 -11.96 -6.85
N GLY A 26 8.88 -12.49 -6.16
CA GLY A 26 7.68 -11.72 -5.87
C GLY A 26 8.18 -10.44 -5.23
N ALA A 27 7.85 -9.29 -5.81
CA ALA A 27 8.03 -8.05 -5.07
C ALA A 27 7.27 -8.22 -3.75
N ASP A 28 7.89 -7.84 -2.64
CA ASP A 28 7.22 -7.90 -1.34
C ASP A 28 5.89 -7.14 -1.46
N THR A 29 4.84 -7.69 -0.87
CA THR A 29 3.50 -7.10 -0.92
C THR A 29 3.28 -6.22 0.30
N THR A 30 2.27 -5.34 0.26
CA THR A 30 1.92 -4.55 1.45
C THR A 30 1.46 -5.48 2.58
N HIS A 31 1.90 -5.21 3.82
CA HIS A 31 1.47 -6.01 4.98
C HIS A 31 -0.08 -6.04 5.09
N PRO A 32 -0.74 -7.22 5.26
CA PRO A 32 -2.20 -7.32 5.20
C PRO A 32 -2.96 -6.44 6.20
N GLU A 33 -2.41 -6.23 7.39
CA GLU A 33 -3.03 -5.32 8.38
C GLU A 33 -2.98 -3.86 7.94
N GLU A 34 -1.92 -3.46 7.22
CA GLU A 34 -1.79 -2.11 6.65
C GLU A 34 -2.76 -1.91 5.48
N VAL A 35 -2.93 -2.94 4.63
CA VAL A 35 -3.96 -2.93 3.59
C VAL A 35 -5.34 -2.66 4.18
N GLN A 36 -5.69 -3.38 5.26
CA GLN A 36 -6.98 -3.15 5.93
C GLN A 36 -7.04 -1.78 6.61
N ALA A 37 -5.95 -1.33 7.24
CA ALA A 37 -5.89 0.00 7.85
C ALA A 37 -6.13 1.11 6.81
N LEU A 38 -5.51 1.02 5.63
CA LEU A 38 -5.73 1.96 4.54
C LEU A 38 -7.18 1.94 4.05
N LYS A 39 -7.82 0.77 3.93
CA LYS A 39 -9.25 0.67 3.58
C LYS A 39 -10.14 1.37 4.61
N ASP A 40 -9.85 1.17 5.90
CA ASP A 40 -10.58 1.81 7.00
C ASP A 40 -10.35 3.33 7.03
N MET A 41 -9.10 3.76 6.79
CA MET A 41 -8.75 5.18 6.63
C MET A 41 -9.49 5.81 5.45
N GLY A 42 -9.56 5.11 4.31
CA GLY A 42 -10.26 5.59 3.12
C GLY A 42 -11.73 5.86 3.39
N LYS A 43 -12.41 4.97 4.12
CA LYS A 43 -13.80 5.18 4.58
C LYS A 43 -13.92 6.42 5.48
N THR A 44 -13.03 6.57 6.46
CA THR A 44 -13.08 7.67 7.43
C THR A 44 -12.77 9.03 6.79
N LEU A 45 -11.83 9.08 5.85
CA LEU A 45 -11.45 10.29 5.10
C LEU A 45 -12.47 10.65 4.00
N GLY A 46 -13.23 9.67 3.51
CA GLY A 46 -14.07 9.80 2.32
C GLY A 46 -13.34 9.54 1.00
N LYS A 47 -12.17 8.89 1.03
CA LYS A 47 -11.39 8.42 -0.14
C LYS A 47 -11.94 7.06 -0.61
N LYS A 48 -13.06 7.08 -1.33
CA LYS A 48 -13.84 5.89 -1.73
C LYS A 48 -13.08 4.92 -2.63
N GLU A 49 -12.17 5.43 -3.44
CA GLU A 49 -11.36 4.67 -4.39
C GLU A 49 -10.35 3.73 -3.71
N TRP A 50 -10.04 3.93 -2.42
CA TRP A 50 -9.13 3.04 -1.69
C TRP A 50 -9.76 1.67 -1.33
N ASP A 51 -11.07 1.49 -1.53
CA ASP A 51 -11.72 0.18 -1.42
C ASP A 51 -11.52 -0.64 -2.69
N THR A 52 -10.29 -1.12 -2.89
CA THR A 52 -9.86 -1.87 -4.08
C THR A 52 -9.03 -3.12 -3.69
N ASP A 53 -8.82 -4.00 -4.67
CA ASP A 53 -7.94 -5.19 -4.55
C ASP A 53 -6.52 -4.93 -5.09
N ILE A 54 -6.24 -3.71 -5.52
CA ILE A 54 -4.90 -3.30 -5.97
C ILE A 54 -4.01 -3.09 -4.74
N ASP A 55 -2.79 -3.65 -4.78
CA ASP A 55 -1.82 -3.52 -3.70
C ASP A 55 -1.39 -2.04 -3.50
N PRO A 56 -1.46 -1.50 -2.26
CA PRO A 56 -1.07 -0.12 -1.96
C PRO A 56 0.35 0.28 -2.37
N CYS A 57 1.29 -0.67 -2.29
CA CYS A 57 2.69 -0.46 -2.61
C CYS A 57 3.05 -0.79 -4.07
N SER A 58 2.06 -1.06 -4.92
CA SER A 58 2.26 -1.35 -6.36
C SER A 58 2.68 -0.14 -7.21
N GLY A 59 2.53 1.08 -6.68
CA GLY A 59 2.72 2.32 -7.44
C GLY A 59 1.65 2.57 -8.52
N GLN A 60 0.53 1.87 -8.45
CA GLN A 60 -0.58 1.99 -9.40
C GLN A 60 -1.73 2.83 -8.80
N PRO A 61 -2.60 3.42 -9.66
CA PRO A 61 -3.89 3.92 -9.19
C PRO A 61 -4.66 2.80 -8.47
N PRO A 62 -5.45 3.12 -7.43
CA PRO A 62 -5.81 4.46 -6.94
C PRO A 62 -4.82 5.04 -5.91
N TRP A 63 -3.75 4.31 -5.59
CA TRP A 63 -2.77 4.65 -4.57
C TRP A 63 -1.75 5.69 -5.02
N PHE A 64 -1.49 5.75 -6.33
CA PHE A 64 -0.62 6.75 -6.96
C PHE A 64 -1.30 7.42 -8.15
N THR A 65 -1.36 8.75 -8.15
CA THR A 65 -1.67 9.55 -9.35
C THR A 65 -0.73 10.75 -9.45
N SER A 66 -0.04 10.89 -10.59
CA SER A 66 0.96 11.96 -10.79
C SER A 66 0.37 13.37 -10.85
N LYS A 67 -0.93 13.49 -11.14
CA LYS A 67 -1.59 14.79 -11.35
C LYS A 67 -2.19 15.41 -10.10
N GLU A 68 -2.49 14.60 -9.08
CA GLU A 68 -3.41 15.03 -8.01
C GLU A 68 -2.76 15.12 -6.63
N ASN A 69 -1.42 15.01 -6.53
CA ASN A 69 -0.72 14.91 -5.25
C ASN A 69 -1.34 13.82 -4.35
N ASN A 70 -1.73 12.71 -4.97
CA ASN A 70 -2.24 11.50 -4.35
C ASN A 70 -1.16 10.42 -4.48
N ASN A 71 -0.49 10.11 -3.37
CA ASN A 71 0.62 9.18 -3.37
C ASN A 71 0.74 8.46 -2.03
N VAL A 72 0.67 7.13 -2.08
CA VAL A 72 1.11 6.24 -1.01
C VAL A 72 2.52 5.75 -1.35
N THR A 73 3.50 6.12 -0.55
CA THR A 73 4.89 5.68 -0.71
C THR A 73 5.19 4.57 0.29
N CYS A 74 5.88 3.53 -0.17
CA CYS A 74 6.25 2.39 0.66
C CYS A 74 7.76 2.17 0.69
N ASN A 75 8.24 1.53 1.75
CA ASN A 75 9.58 0.98 1.86
C ASN A 75 9.51 -0.55 1.93
N CYS A 76 10.08 -1.21 0.92
CA CYS A 76 10.16 -2.67 0.79
C CYS A 76 11.57 -3.21 1.08
N THR A 77 12.43 -2.40 1.71
CA THR A 77 13.83 -2.73 1.98
C THR A 77 14.16 -2.62 3.46
N ILE A 78 13.14 -2.70 4.32
CA ILE A 78 13.30 -2.63 5.77
C ILE A 78 13.99 -3.93 6.25
N PRO A 79 15.17 -3.86 6.89
CA PRO A 79 15.87 -5.06 7.32
C PRO A 79 15.06 -5.91 8.30
N GLY A 80 14.87 -7.19 7.99
CA GLY A 80 14.13 -8.14 8.83
C GLY A 80 12.63 -8.19 8.54
N GLU A 81 12.11 -7.32 7.68
CA GLU A 81 10.72 -7.36 7.21
C GLU A 81 10.60 -8.11 5.89
N ASN A 82 9.47 -8.80 5.69
CA ASN A 82 9.13 -9.51 4.44
C ASN A 82 7.96 -8.87 3.69
N PHE A 83 7.52 -7.68 4.13
CA PHE A 83 6.44 -6.93 3.53
C PHE A 83 6.93 -5.52 3.20
N CYS A 84 6.32 -4.91 2.19
CA CYS A 84 6.38 -3.48 2.02
C CYS A 84 5.54 -2.80 3.09
N HIS A 85 6.08 -1.73 3.65
CA HIS A 85 5.39 -0.92 4.65
C HIS A 85 5.17 0.50 4.17
N VAL A 86 4.01 1.06 4.47
CA VAL A 86 3.66 2.44 4.12
C VAL A 86 4.46 3.41 4.97
N VAL A 87 5.15 4.35 4.32
CA VAL A 87 6.01 5.35 4.99
C VAL A 87 5.52 6.79 4.80
N ILE A 88 4.87 7.10 3.68
CA ILE A 88 4.34 8.45 3.39
C ILE A 88 2.95 8.33 2.76
N ILE A 89 2.01 9.14 3.25
CA ILE A 89 0.68 9.32 2.65
C ILE A 89 0.49 10.79 2.27
N LEU A 90 0.38 11.07 0.97
CA LEU A 90 0.06 12.39 0.44
C LEU A 90 -1.34 12.36 -0.19
N LEU A 91 -2.25 13.18 0.33
CA LEU A 91 -3.62 13.34 -0.17
C LEU A 91 -4.01 14.81 -0.18
N LYS A 92 -3.36 15.61 -1.03
CA LYS A 92 -3.59 17.07 -1.07
C LYS A 92 -4.70 17.43 -2.05
N SER A 93 -5.55 18.40 -1.70
CA SER A 93 -6.57 18.93 -2.61
C SER A 93 -7.51 17.88 -3.21
N GLN A 94 -7.85 16.86 -2.43
CA GLN A 94 -8.67 15.71 -2.85
C GLN A 94 -10.18 15.92 -2.57
N ASN A 95 -10.58 17.12 -2.14
CA ASN A 95 -11.97 17.44 -1.75
C ASN A 95 -12.53 16.50 -0.65
N LEU A 96 -11.66 15.91 0.17
CA LEU A 96 -12.05 15.02 1.26
C LEU A 96 -12.83 15.79 2.32
N ARG A 97 -13.90 15.18 2.83
CA ARG A 97 -14.87 15.79 3.78
C ARG A 97 -15.12 14.92 5.03
N GLY A 98 -14.34 13.86 5.17
CA GLY A 98 -14.41 12.99 6.32
C GLY A 98 -13.66 13.55 7.53
N MET A 99 -13.34 12.64 8.44
CA MET A 99 -12.58 12.93 9.65
C MET A 99 -11.16 12.38 9.53
N LEU A 100 -10.29 12.78 10.46
CA LEU A 100 -8.99 12.15 10.62
C LEU A 100 -9.12 10.71 11.16
N PRO A 101 -8.54 9.70 10.50
CA PRO A 101 -8.67 8.31 10.90
C PRO A 101 -7.82 7.97 12.12
N ARG A 102 -8.37 7.21 13.07
CA ARG A 102 -7.61 6.72 14.26
C ARG A 102 -6.64 5.58 13.92
N GLU A 103 -6.80 4.98 12.74
CA GLU A 103 -6.10 3.78 12.28
C GLU A 103 -4.63 4.02 11.92
N LEU A 104 -4.11 5.27 12.01
CA LEU A 104 -2.68 5.55 11.79
C LEU A 104 -1.76 4.71 12.69
N ILE A 105 -2.22 4.32 13.88
CA ILE A 105 -1.46 3.44 14.78
C ILE A 105 -1.21 2.04 14.19
N ARG A 106 -1.99 1.64 13.18
CA ARG A 106 -1.86 0.36 12.46
C ARG A 106 -0.92 0.45 11.25
N LEU A 107 -0.28 1.60 11.05
CA LEU A 107 0.75 1.82 10.04
C LEU A 107 2.09 2.08 10.77
N PRO A 108 2.77 1.02 11.27
CA PRO A 108 3.89 1.17 12.19
C PRO A 108 5.10 1.90 11.60
N TYR A 109 5.22 1.97 10.27
CA TYR A 109 6.31 2.66 9.59
C TYR A 109 5.93 4.01 8.98
N LEU A 110 4.70 4.48 9.20
CA LEU A 110 4.25 5.76 8.65
C LEU A 110 4.98 6.92 9.34
N GLU A 111 5.74 7.68 8.55
CA GLU A 111 6.53 8.82 9.03
C GLU A 111 5.94 10.17 8.62
N GLU A 112 5.23 10.23 7.48
CA GLU A 112 4.67 11.48 6.98
C GLU A 112 3.24 11.33 6.49
N ILE A 113 2.40 12.29 6.88
CA ILE A 113 1.06 12.45 6.34
C ILE A 113 0.78 13.90 5.95
N ASP A 114 0.32 14.12 4.72
CA ASP A 114 -0.14 15.42 4.22
C ASP A 114 -1.58 15.33 3.72
N LEU A 115 -2.50 15.94 4.46
CA LEU A 115 -3.92 16.05 4.13
C LEU A 115 -4.32 17.51 3.86
N THR A 116 -3.38 18.40 3.55
CA THR A 116 -3.64 19.82 3.36
C THR A 116 -4.59 20.09 2.19
N LYS A 117 -5.30 21.23 2.27
CA LYS A 117 -6.27 21.68 1.25
C LYS A 117 -7.43 20.69 1.03
N ASN A 118 -7.85 19.99 2.06
CA ASN A 118 -9.12 19.27 2.11
C ASN A 118 -10.13 20.02 2.99
N TYR A 119 -11.32 19.46 3.12
CA TYR A 119 -12.42 19.97 3.96
C TYR A 119 -12.67 19.01 5.13
N LEU A 120 -11.59 18.49 5.72
CA LEU A 120 -11.67 17.54 6.83
C LEU A 120 -12.10 18.28 8.10
N ASN A 121 -12.93 17.62 8.90
CA ASN A 121 -13.47 18.16 10.14
C ASN A 121 -13.19 17.23 11.34
N GLY A 122 -13.57 17.71 12.53
CA GLY A 122 -13.36 17.01 13.79
C GLY A 122 -12.00 17.32 14.43
N THR A 123 -11.60 16.49 15.38
CA THR A 123 -10.38 16.69 16.16
C THR A 123 -9.28 15.72 15.73
N ILE A 124 -8.03 16.06 16.06
CA ILE A 124 -6.91 15.13 15.93
C ILE A 124 -7.15 13.94 16.86
N PRO A 125 -7.25 12.70 16.35
CA PRO A 125 -7.47 11.51 17.18
C PRO A 125 -6.31 11.33 18.15
N THR A 126 -6.59 10.97 19.40
CA THR A 126 -5.55 10.77 20.43
C THR A 126 -4.55 9.68 20.05
N GLN A 127 -4.97 8.70 19.24
CA GLN A 127 -4.14 7.62 18.71
C GLN A 127 -2.95 8.13 17.87
N TRP A 128 -3.06 9.32 17.27
CA TRP A 128 -1.97 9.92 16.50
C TRP A 128 -0.78 10.25 17.40
N GLY A 129 -1.02 10.54 18.68
CA GLY A 129 0.04 10.78 19.66
C GLY A 129 0.91 9.54 19.94
N SER A 130 0.44 8.35 19.60
CA SER A 130 1.17 7.09 19.71
C SER A 130 1.71 6.58 18.36
N SER A 131 1.59 7.37 17.28
CA SER A 131 2.11 7.01 15.96
C SER A 131 3.60 7.32 15.84
N ASN A 132 4.25 6.79 14.79
CA ASN A 132 5.64 7.08 14.45
C ASN A 132 5.80 8.29 13.52
N LEU A 133 4.77 9.13 13.39
CA LEU A 133 4.80 10.31 12.53
C LEU A 133 5.92 11.28 12.95
N ARG A 134 6.71 11.69 11.96
CA ARG A 134 7.72 12.74 12.05
C ARG A 134 7.22 14.06 11.47
N SER A 135 6.38 13.97 10.43
CA SER A 135 5.84 15.11 9.70
C SER A 135 4.34 14.98 9.53
N MET A 136 3.60 16.00 9.93
CA MET A 136 2.15 16.05 9.81
C MET A 136 1.71 17.40 9.26
N PHE A 137 1.08 17.39 8.08
CA PHE A 137 0.56 18.58 7.44
C PHE A 137 -0.97 18.50 7.35
N LEU A 138 -1.63 19.30 8.18
CA LEU A 138 -3.09 19.36 8.26
C LEU A 138 -3.56 20.81 8.09
N PHE A 139 -4.71 20.96 7.45
CA PHE A 139 -5.51 22.18 7.50
C PHE A 139 -6.93 21.72 7.81
N MET A 140 -7.41 21.98 9.02
CA MET A 140 -8.76 21.62 9.46
C MET A 140 -9.54 22.89 9.77
N GLU A 141 -10.82 22.88 9.44
CA GLU A 141 -11.75 23.92 9.88
C GLU A 141 -12.06 23.67 11.36
N ILE A 142 -11.83 24.68 12.20
CA ILE A 142 -12.22 24.64 13.62
C ILE A 142 -13.61 25.26 13.68
N ASP A 143 -14.61 24.45 14.00
CA ASP A 143 -15.96 24.93 14.35
C ASP A 143 -15.96 25.64 15.72
#